data_AF-A0ABC9YRP2-F1
#
_entry.id   AF-A0ABC9YRP2-F1
#
_cell.length_a   1.000
_cell.length_b   1.000
_cell.length_c   1.000
_cell.angle_alpha   90.00
_cell.angle_beta   90.00
_cell.angle_gamma   90.00
#
_symmetry.space_group_name_H-M   'P 1'
#
loop_
_entity.id
_entity.type
_entity.pdbx_description
1 polymer ?
#
loop_
_entity_poly.entity_id
_entity_poly.type
_entity_poly.pdbx_seq_one_letter_code
_entity_poly.pdbx_strand_id
1 'polypeptide(L)'
;MVFTDAGLAAHLLTGITNDAVIGSLVETFVLGELTRQLTWSHTMAQLHHYRDRDGYEVDAILEDNAGRIIGIEVKAAETVRTDDFRALRILQRRLGDRFHAGYVLYCGDQQLPFGDRLACLPISTLWSTPAP
;
A
#
# COMPACT_ATOMS: atom_id res chain seq x y z
N MET A 1 -12.76 -5.08 9.87
CA MET A 1 -13.95 -4.29 9.48
C MET A 1 -13.44 -3.31 8.44
N VAL A 2 -13.64 -3.59 7.15
CA VAL A 2 -13.17 -2.71 6.08
C VAL A 2 -14.28 -1.69 5.86
N PHE A 3 -14.05 -0.45 6.30
CA PHE A 3 -14.92 0.66 5.91
C PHE A 3 -14.54 1.10 4.51
N THR A 4 -15.51 1.43 3.68
CA THR A 4 -15.24 1.96 2.32
C THR A 4 -15.01 3.47 2.32
N ASP A 5 -15.23 4.12 3.47
CA ASP A 5 -15.10 5.56 3.68
C ASP A 5 -14.34 5.83 4.98
N ALA A 6 -13.10 6.29 4.86
CA ALA A 6 -12.24 6.65 5.99
C ALA A 6 -12.78 7.86 6.77
N GLY A 7 -13.51 8.78 6.12
CA GLY A 7 -14.13 9.93 6.76
C GLY A 7 -15.32 9.54 7.62
N LEU A 8 -16.18 8.66 7.11
CA LEU A 8 -17.28 8.09 7.90
C LEU A 8 -16.76 7.23 9.06
N ALA A 9 -15.75 6.39 8.80
CA ALA A 9 -15.13 5.59 9.84
C ALA A 9 -14.52 6.47 10.94
N ALA A 10 -13.75 7.51 10.57
CA ALA A 10 -13.20 8.46 11.53
C ALA A 10 -14.29 9.20 12.32
N HIS A 11 -15.40 9.57 11.67
CA HIS A 11 -16.54 10.22 12.33
C HIS A 11 -17.20 9.29 13.36
N LEU A 12 -17.40 8.01 13.02
CA LEU A 12 -17.97 7.00 13.91
C LEU A 12 -17.03 6.57 15.03
N LEU A 13 -15.72 6.79 14.87
CA LEU A 13 -14.67 6.49 15.85
C LEU A 13 -14.29 7.71 16.69
N THR A 14 -15.06 8.80 16.64
CA THR A 14 -14.83 10.00 17.45
C THR A 14 -14.71 9.66 18.94
N GLY A 15 -13.50 9.82 19.49
CA GLY A 15 -13.17 9.51 20.89
C GLY A 15 -12.33 8.25 21.12
N ILE A 16 -12.06 7.43 20.09
CA ILE A 16 -11.14 6.29 20.15
C ILE A 16 -9.95 6.56 19.22
N THR A 17 -8.95 7.27 19.73
CA THR A 17 -7.70 7.55 19.00
C THR A 17 -6.56 6.72 19.59
N ASN A 18 -6.32 5.55 19.01
CA ASN A 18 -5.07 4.82 19.22
C ASN A 18 -4.42 4.52 17.87
N ASP A 19 -3.14 4.18 17.91
CA ASP A 19 -2.32 3.98 16.70
C ASP A 19 -2.88 2.91 15.76
N ALA A 20 -3.51 1.87 16.30
CA ALA A 20 -4.12 0.81 15.50
C ALA A 20 -5.33 1.31 14.69
N VAL A 21 -6.19 2.12 15.31
CA VAL A 21 -7.35 2.71 14.63
C VAL A 21 -6.89 3.69 13.54
N ILE A 22 -5.89 4.52 13.83
CA ILE A 22 -5.31 5.45 12.84
C ILE A 22 -4.70 4.66 11.68
N GLY A 23 -3.94 3.60 11.98
CA GLY A 23 -3.39 2.70 10.98
C GLY A 23 -4.43 2.18 10.00
N SER A 24 -5.52 1.59 10.51
CA SER A 24 -6.59 1.06 9.67
C SER A 24 -7.33 2.13 8.87
N LEU A 25 -7.46 3.35 9.39
CA LEU A 25 -8.05 4.48 8.65
C LEU A 25 -7.17 4.92 7.49
N VAL A 26 -5.85 4.99 7.69
CA VAL A 26 -4.88 5.36 6.65
C VAL A 26 -4.82 4.28 5.57
N GLU A 27 -4.77 3.01 5.96
CA GLU A 27 -4.85 1.86 5.05
C GLU A 27 -6.11 1.94 4.18
N THR A 28 -7.27 2.09 4.82
CA THR A 28 -8.57 2.25 4.14
C THR A 28 -8.57 3.42 3.16
N PHE A 29 -8.03 4.57 3.56
CA PHE A 29 -7.92 5.75 2.70
C PHE A 29 -7.08 5.45 1.45
N VAL A 30 -5.88 4.89 1.63
CA VAL A 30 -4.96 4.56 0.54
C VAL A 30 -5.57 3.56 -0.44
N LEU A 31 -6.20 2.50 0.06
CA LEU A 31 -6.88 1.51 -0.78
C LEU A 31 -8.04 2.12 -1.58
N GLY A 32 -8.79 3.04 -0.96
CA GLY A 32 -9.83 3.80 -1.64
C GLY A 32 -9.30 4.69 -2.75
N GLU A 33 -8.18 5.39 -2.52
CA GLU A 33 -7.52 6.20 -3.53
C GLU A 33 -7.01 5.34 -4.70
N LEU A 34 -6.32 4.24 -4.42
CA LEU A 34 -5.85 3.30 -5.44
C LEU A 34 -7.01 2.77 -6.29
N THR A 35 -8.11 2.37 -5.65
CA THR A 35 -9.32 1.89 -6.33
C THR A 35 -9.87 2.94 -7.29
N ARG A 36 -9.95 4.21 -6.87
CA ARG A 36 -10.40 5.32 -7.73
C ARG A 36 -9.47 5.53 -8.91
N GLN A 37 -8.16 5.57 -8.66
CA GLN A 37 -7.17 5.84 -9.71
C GLN A 37 -7.13 4.75 -10.78
N LEU A 38 -7.37 3.49 -10.41
CA LEU A 38 -7.46 2.39 -11.37
C LEU A 38 -8.61 2.56 -12.37
N THR A 39 -9.65 3.33 -12.06
CA THR A 39 -10.79 3.56 -12.99
C THR A 39 -10.42 4.43 -14.20
N TRP A 40 -9.35 5.22 -14.11
CA TRP A 40 -8.87 6.09 -15.18
C TRP A 40 -7.37 5.92 -15.50
N SER A 41 -6.75 4.88 -14.95
CA SER A 41 -5.35 4.54 -15.22
C SER A 41 -5.17 4.10 -16.67
N HIS A 42 -4.09 4.56 -17.31
CA HIS A 42 -3.67 4.04 -18.62
C HIS A 42 -3.20 2.58 -18.56
N THR A 43 -2.76 2.12 -17.39
CA THR A 43 -2.37 0.73 -17.14
C THR A 43 -3.54 -0.01 -16.51
N MET A 44 -4.04 -1.03 -17.20
CA MET A 44 -5.08 -1.91 -16.69
C MET A 44 -4.49 -2.85 -15.63
N ALA A 45 -4.79 -2.59 -14.37
CA ALA A 45 -4.43 -3.43 -13.24
C ALA A 45 -5.63 -3.67 -12.33
N GLN A 46 -5.62 -4.79 -11.62
CA GLN A 46 -6.61 -5.16 -10.63
C GLN A 46 -6.02 -5.06 -9.23
N LEU A 47 -6.78 -4.47 -8.30
CA LEU A 47 -6.43 -4.36 -6.89
C LEU A 47 -6.97 -5.56 -6.13
N HIS A 48 -6.13 -6.24 -5.36
CA HIS A 48 -6.51 -7.34 -4.48
C HIS A 48 -5.85 -7.19 -3.11
N HIS A 49 -6.51 -7.71 -2.07
CA HIS A 49 -5.85 -7.98 -0.79
C HIS A 49 -5.11 -9.32 -0.88
N TYR A 50 -3.89 -9.37 -0.35
CA TYR A 50 -3.09 -10.60 -0.37
C TYR A 50 -2.89 -11.16 1.03
N ARG A 51 -3.24 -12.43 1.21
CA ARG A 51 -2.91 -13.22 2.38
C ARG A 51 -2.54 -14.63 1.95
N ASP A 52 -1.43 -15.14 2.45
CA ASP A 52 -1.01 -16.51 2.18
C ASP A 52 -1.44 -17.49 3.28
N ARG A 53 -1.20 -18.79 3.04
CA ARG A 53 -1.54 -19.87 3.96
C ARG A 53 -0.68 -19.91 5.22
N ASP A 54 0.49 -19.27 5.17
CA ASP A 54 1.41 -19.17 6.31
C ASP A 54 1.10 -17.94 7.18
N GLY A 55 0.06 -17.17 6.81
CA GLY A 55 -0.43 -16.02 7.55
C GLY A 55 0.28 -14.71 7.22
N TYR A 56 1.11 -14.66 6.17
CA TYR A 56 1.68 -13.39 5.71
C TYR A 56 0.64 -12.60 4.92
N GLU A 57 0.51 -11.33 5.28
CA GLU A 57 -0.43 -10.37 4.68
C GLU A 57 0.37 -9.26 4.01
N VAL A 58 -0.13 -8.77 2.89
CA VAL A 58 0.28 -7.52 2.24
C VAL A 58 -0.99 -6.74 2.00
N ASP A 59 -1.04 -5.48 2.45
CA ASP A 59 -2.27 -4.67 2.45
C ASP A 59 -2.95 -4.66 1.06
N ALA A 60 -2.15 -4.53 0.00
CA ALA A 60 -2.62 -4.63 -1.38
C ALA A 60 -1.60 -5.22 -2.35
N ILE A 61 -2.12 -5.84 -3.42
CA ILE A 61 -1.39 -6.13 -4.64
C ILE A 61 -2.11 -5.52 -5.84
N LEU A 62 -1.33 -5.01 -6.80
CA LEU A 62 -1.79 -4.62 -8.12
C LEU A 62 -1.29 -5.66 -9.13
N GLU A 63 -2.18 -6.31 -9.84
CA GLU A 63 -1.83 -7.24 -10.92
C GLU A 63 -2.28 -6.69 -12.28
N ASP A 64 -1.33 -6.55 -13.21
CA ASP A 64 -1.65 -6.12 -14.57
C ASP A 64 -2.01 -7.30 -15.50
N ASN A 65 -2.41 -6.97 -16.73
CA ASN A 65 -2.78 -7.97 -17.73
C ASN A 65 -1.62 -8.90 -18.19
N ALA A 66 -0.37 -8.52 -17.92
CA ALA A 66 0.82 -9.33 -18.18
C ALA A 66 1.17 -10.24 -16.99
N GLY A 67 0.39 -10.19 -15.90
CA GLY A 67 0.60 -10.96 -14.68
C GLY A 67 1.74 -10.43 -13.81
N ARG A 68 2.19 -9.17 -14.07
CA ARG A 68 3.15 -8.47 -13.23
C ARG A 68 2.44 -7.95 -11.99
N ILE A 69 3.10 -8.11 -10.85
CA ILE A 69 2.55 -7.79 -9.53
C ILE A 69 3.37 -6.69 -8.87
N ILE A 70 2.68 -5.67 -8.39
CA ILE A 70 3.22 -4.69 -7.44
C ILE A 70 2.61 -4.95 -6.07
N GLY A 71 3.43 -5.11 -5.04
CA GLY A 71 2.99 -5.18 -3.64
C GLY A 71 2.98 -3.81 -2.98
N ILE A 72 1.98 -3.53 -2.15
CA ILE A 72 1.81 -2.26 -1.44
C ILE A 72 1.52 -2.55 0.03
N GLU A 73 2.31 -1.94 0.91
CA GLU A 73 2.07 -1.85 2.35
C GLU A 73 1.79 -0.39 2.72
N VAL A 74 0.95 -0.16 3.71
CA VAL A 74 0.57 1.18 4.19
C VAL A 74 1.02 1.36 5.63
N LYS A 75 1.67 2.48 5.92
CA LYS A 75 2.17 2.81 7.24
C LYS A 75 1.72 4.19 7.69
N ALA A 76 0.91 4.25 8.74
CA ALA A 76 0.56 5.49 9.42
C ALA A 76 1.71 6.01 10.32
N ALA A 77 2.89 6.19 9.75
CA ALA A 77 4.07 6.71 10.44
C ALA A 77 4.94 7.54 9.49
N GLU A 78 5.70 8.49 10.05
CA GLU A 78 6.64 9.34 9.29
C GLU A 78 8.00 8.68 9.05
N THR A 79 8.25 7.49 9.60
CA THR A 79 9.50 6.75 9.39
C THR A 79 9.21 5.31 8.98
N VAL A 80 10.03 4.81 8.08
CA VAL A 80 9.97 3.43 7.58
C VAL A 80 11.25 2.70 7.99
N ARG A 81 11.09 1.49 8.49
CA ARG A 81 12.18 0.59 8.91
C ARG A 81 12.29 -0.57 7.94
N THR A 82 13.45 -1.23 7.94
CA THR A 82 13.67 -2.42 7.09
C THR A 82 12.66 -3.53 7.35
N ASP A 83 12.17 -3.68 8.58
CA ASP A 83 11.18 -4.70 8.94
C ASP A 83 9.80 -4.45 8.32
N ASP A 84 9.48 -3.21 7.93
CA ASP A 84 8.24 -2.86 7.25
C ASP A 84 8.17 -3.48 5.83
N PHE A 85 9.30 -3.93 5.29
CA PHE A 85 9.38 -4.62 4.00
C PHE A 85 9.35 -6.15 4.13
N ARG A 86 9.16 -6.71 5.33
CA ARG A 86 9.27 -8.15 5.56
C ARG A 86 8.28 -8.94 4.68
N ALA A 87 7.02 -8.54 4.65
CA ALA A 87 5.99 -9.21 3.86
C ALA A 87 6.24 -9.02 2.35
N LEU A 88 6.58 -7.81 1.90
CA LEU A 88 6.98 -7.53 0.51
C LEU A 88 8.18 -8.39 0.05
N ARG A 89 9.18 -8.61 0.91
CA ARG A 89 10.34 -9.48 0.59
C ARG A 89 9.95 -10.96 0.52
N ILE A 90 8.95 -11.39 1.27
CA ILE A 90 8.39 -12.74 1.15
C ILE A 90 7.62 -12.86 -0.16
N LEU A 91 6.78 -11.88 -0.48
CA LEU A 91 6.04 -11.80 -1.73
C LEU A 91 6.97 -11.80 -2.94
N GLN A 92 8.02 -10.98 -2.93
CA GLN A 92 9.06 -10.91 -3.96
C GLN A 92 9.71 -12.28 -4.21
N ARG A 93 10.11 -12.99 -3.15
CA ARG A 93 10.73 -14.31 -3.27
C ARG A 93 9.76 -15.36 -3.81
N ARG A 94 8.48 -15.29 -3.45
CA ARG A 94 7.46 -16.24 -3.91
C ARG A 94 7.08 -16.04 -5.38
N LEU A 95 7.00 -14.78 -5.81
CA LEU A 95 6.55 -14.43 -7.16
C LEU A 95 7.68 -14.40 -8.20
N GLY A 96 8.93 -14.23 -7.77
CA GLY A 96 10.09 -14.22 -8.67
C GLY A 96 9.97 -13.15 -9.75
N ASP A 97 9.98 -13.56 -11.01
CA ASP A 97 9.92 -12.65 -12.17
C ASP A 97 8.58 -11.92 -12.31
N ARG A 98 7.50 -12.45 -11.71
CA ARG A 98 6.21 -11.75 -11.66
C ARG A 98 6.23 -10.55 -10.72
N PHE A 99 7.14 -10.51 -9.74
CA PHE A 99 7.25 -9.37 -8.84
C PHE A 99 7.91 -8.19 -9.55
N HIS A 100 7.13 -7.16 -9.85
CA HIS A 100 7.61 -5.98 -10.54
C HIS A 100 8.22 -4.96 -9.56
N ALA A 101 7.52 -4.68 -8.46
CA ALA A 101 7.98 -3.76 -7.42
C ALA A 101 7.22 -3.96 -6.09
N GLY A 102 7.79 -3.46 -5.00
CA GLY A 102 7.12 -3.37 -3.71
C GLY A 102 7.30 -1.99 -3.09
N TYR A 103 6.20 -1.39 -2.64
CA TYR A 103 6.20 -0.06 -2.05
C TYR A 103 5.62 -0.06 -0.65
N VAL A 104 6.28 0.65 0.27
CA VAL A 104 5.67 1.06 1.55
C VAL A 104 5.22 2.51 1.39
N LEU A 105 3.90 2.75 1.42
CA LEU A 105 3.31 4.08 1.41
C LEU A 105 3.23 4.60 2.85
N TYR A 106 3.84 5.76 3.11
CA TYR A 106 3.98 6.27 4.49
C TYR A 106 3.76 7.79 4.60
N CYS A 107 3.64 8.30 5.84
CA CYS A 107 3.31 9.69 6.13
C CYS A 107 4.50 10.66 6.10
N GLY A 108 5.69 10.23 5.69
CA GLY A 108 6.83 11.14 5.50
C GLY A 108 6.85 11.77 4.10
N ASP A 109 8.01 12.31 3.73
CA ASP A 109 8.17 13.21 2.57
C ASP A 109 9.27 12.79 1.59
N GLN A 110 9.94 11.67 1.83
CA GLN A 110 11.07 11.20 1.02
C GLN A 110 10.78 9.86 0.34
N GLN A 111 11.25 9.74 -0.91
CA GLN A 111 11.38 8.46 -1.57
C GLN A 111 12.76 7.86 -1.27
N LEU A 112 12.78 6.68 -0.64
CA LEU A 112 14.03 6.00 -0.26
C LEU A 112 14.03 4.55 -0.74
N PRO A 113 15.13 4.03 -1.30
CA PRO A 113 15.26 2.63 -1.69
C PRO A 113 15.48 1.72 -0.48
N PHE A 114 14.91 0.50 -0.52
CA PHE A 114 15.00 -0.52 0.55
C PHE A 114 15.44 -1.91 0.04
N GLY A 115 15.95 -1.97 -1.19
CA GLY A 115 16.50 -3.15 -1.83
C GLY A 115 16.16 -3.24 -3.31
N ASP A 116 16.48 -4.37 -3.93
CA ASP A 116 16.07 -4.66 -5.30
C ASP A 116 14.54 -4.57 -5.43
N ARG A 117 14.06 -3.69 -6.31
CA ARG A 117 12.62 -3.46 -6.58
C ARG A 117 11.79 -3.11 -5.34
N LEU A 118 12.40 -2.57 -4.28
CA LEU A 118 11.71 -2.17 -3.05
C LEU A 118 12.05 -0.71 -2.67
N ALA A 119 11.03 0.09 -2.37
CA ALA A 119 11.21 1.48 -1.91
C ALA A 119 10.07 1.94 -1.01
N CYS A 120 10.28 2.98 -0.21
CA CYS A 120 9.18 3.70 0.44
C CYS A 120 8.82 4.94 -0.38
N LEU A 121 7.54 5.31 -0.38
CA LEU A 121 7.02 6.50 -1.05
C LEU A 121 6.07 7.25 -0.11
N PRO A 122 6.12 8.59 -0.06
CA PRO A 122 5.10 9.38 0.61
C PRO A 122 3.70 9.03 0.09
N ILE A 123 2.68 8.93 0.95
CA ILE A 123 1.29 8.73 0.50
C ILE A 123 0.88 9.82 -0.51
N SER A 124 1.45 11.02 -0.39
CA SER A 124 1.21 12.13 -1.32
C SER A 124 1.62 11.84 -2.77
N THR A 125 2.43 10.82 -3.05
CA THR A 125 2.77 10.42 -4.42
C THR A 125 1.55 9.87 -5.17
N LEU A 126 0.48 9.49 -4.48
CA LEU A 126 -0.77 9.07 -5.13
C LEU A 126 -1.40 10.20 -5.94
N TRP A 127 -1.17 11.48 -5.59
CA TRP A 127 -1.75 12.63 -6.31
C TRP A 127 -0.71 13.66 -6.74
N SER A 128 0.57 13.43 -6.42
CA SER A 128 1.67 14.28 -6.86
C SER A 128 2.33 13.62 -8.06
N THR A 129 2.10 14.15 -9.25
CA THR A 129 2.95 13.80 -10.40
C THR A 129 4.31 14.47 -10.23
N PRO A 130 5.42 13.75 -10.51
CA PRO A 130 6.70 14.41 -10.70
C PRO A 130 6.52 15.57 -11.67
N ALA A 131 7.20 16.70 -11.41
CA ALA A 131 7.24 17.77 -12.39
C ALA A 131 7.67 17.19 -13.76
N PRO A 132 7.04 17.59 -14.86
CA PRO A 132 7.30 17.03 -16.19
C PRO A 132 8.76 17.19 -16.62
#